data_AF-A0A3A8N2R1-F1
#
_entry.id   AF-A0A3A8N2R1-F1
#
_cell.length_a   1.000
_cell.length_b   1.000
_cell.length_c   1.000
_cell.angle_alpha   90.00
_cell.angle_beta   90.00
_cell.angle_gamma   90.00
#
_symmetry.space_group_name_H-M   'P 1'
#
loop_
_entity.id
_entity.type
_entity.pdbx_description
1 polymer ?
#
loop_
_entity_poly.entity_id
_entity_poly.type
_entity_poly.pdbx_seq_one_letter_code
_entity_poly.pdbx_strand_id
1 'polypeptide(L)'
;MKGLSAEARLRRLLRVFTQTGGEGLRTRTFDNLPEDARAYLLERAALGADELPVIAYFAGPAHWALVTTERIVLGREAGLLHVPWSELENATTDTAHIQAAFASDAGNKLSLSRLRLQRRNAEDVEIEVEAGTAFYGLWNVLKTIAVLRKD
;
A
#
# COMPACT_ATOMS: atom_id res chain seq x y z
N MET A 1 8.43 -18.39 17.88
CA MET A 1 6.99 -18.20 17.55
C MET A 1 6.80 -18.54 16.09
N LYS A 2 5.78 -19.35 15.72
CA LYS A 2 5.47 -19.58 14.29
C LYS A 2 4.88 -18.30 13.73
N GLY A 3 5.60 -17.65 12.81
CA GLY A 3 5.04 -16.54 12.05
C GLY A 3 3.77 -16.95 11.31
N LEU A 4 2.87 -15.99 11.06
CA LEU A 4 1.66 -16.23 10.26
C LEU A 4 2.06 -16.74 8.86
N SER A 5 1.35 -17.77 8.36
CA SER A 5 1.49 -18.23 6.97
C SER A 5 1.09 -17.12 5.98
N ALA A 6 1.55 -17.23 4.72
CA ALA A 6 1.20 -16.28 3.67
C ALA A 6 -0.32 -16.10 3.54
N GLU A 7 -1.09 -17.19 3.56
CA GLU A 7 -2.55 -17.11 3.52
C GLU A 7 -3.16 -16.39 4.75
N ALA A 8 -2.60 -16.61 5.94
CA ALA A 8 -3.08 -15.95 7.14
C ALA A 8 -2.79 -14.44 7.10
N ARG A 9 -1.63 -14.05 6.55
CA ARG A 9 -1.29 -12.65 6.27
C ARG A 9 -2.26 -12.06 5.25
N LEU A 10 -2.47 -12.72 4.11
CA LEU A 10 -3.42 -12.30 3.06
C LEU A 10 -4.80 -12.03 3.65
N ARG A 11 -5.40 -13.01 4.35
CA ARG A 11 -6.72 -12.86 4.97
C ARG A 11 -6.78 -11.70 5.96
N ARG A 12 -5.74 -11.51 6.77
CA ARG A 12 -5.66 -10.40 7.73
C ARG A 12 -5.61 -9.05 7.04
N LEU A 13 -4.77 -8.90 6.02
CA LEU A 13 -4.63 -7.63 5.30
C LEU A 13 -5.88 -7.27 4.50
N LEU A 14 -6.50 -8.25 3.81
CA LEU A 14 -7.79 -8.04 3.12
C LEU A 14 -8.89 -7.61 4.09
N ARG A 15 -8.93 -8.22 5.28
CA ARG A 15 -9.88 -7.82 6.33
C ARG A 15 -9.62 -6.39 6.79
N VAL A 16 -8.38 -5.99 7.03
CA VAL A 16 -8.05 -4.60 7.41
C VAL A 16 -8.49 -3.64 6.31
N PHE A 17 -8.18 -3.94 5.06
CA PHE A 17 -8.54 -3.09 3.92
C PHE A 17 -10.05 -2.86 3.81
N THR A 18 -10.83 -3.93 3.92
CA THR A 18 -12.30 -3.87 3.82
C THR A 18 -12.98 -3.26 5.05
N GLN A 19 -12.38 -3.36 6.24
CA GLN A 19 -12.96 -2.80 7.48
C GLN A 19 -12.64 -1.32 7.69
N THR A 20 -11.50 -0.86 7.19
CA THR A 20 -10.98 0.50 7.47
C THR A 20 -11.03 1.44 6.26
N GLY A 21 -11.55 0.94 5.14
CA GLY A 21 -11.64 1.62 3.86
C GLY A 21 -12.38 0.74 2.86
N GLY A 22 -11.84 0.61 1.67
CA GLY A 22 -12.40 -0.28 0.64
C GLY A 22 -11.79 0.01 -0.71
N GLU A 23 -12.34 -0.61 -1.76
CA GLU A 23 -11.86 -0.41 -3.12
C GLU A 23 -12.14 0.99 -3.65
N GLY A 24 -11.25 1.44 -4.54
CA GLY A 24 -11.40 2.61 -5.38
C GLY A 24 -11.38 2.23 -6.86
N LEU A 25 -11.21 3.23 -7.72
CA LEU A 25 -11.12 3.00 -9.16
C LEU A 25 -9.82 2.25 -9.51
N ARG A 26 -8.71 2.64 -8.88
CA ARG A 26 -7.35 2.19 -9.18
C ARG A 26 -6.72 1.34 -8.07
N THR A 27 -7.22 1.47 -6.84
CA THR A 27 -6.76 0.76 -5.64
C THR A 27 -7.76 -0.32 -5.29
N ARG A 28 -7.39 -1.58 -5.48
CA ARG A 28 -8.30 -2.70 -5.31
C ARG A 28 -7.59 -3.85 -4.61
N THR A 29 -8.37 -4.79 -4.10
CA THR A 29 -7.83 -6.11 -3.81
C THR A 29 -7.26 -6.70 -5.10
N PHE A 30 -6.20 -7.49 -5.02
CA PHE A 30 -5.50 -7.97 -6.21
C PHE A 30 -6.44 -8.75 -7.14
N ASP A 31 -7.32 -9.59 -6.57
CA ASP A 31 -8.28 -10.40 -7.32
C ASP A 31 -9.30 -9.55 -8.09
N ASN A 32 -9.62 -8.34 -7.60
CA ASN A 32 -10.60 -7.44 -8.24
C ASN A 32 -9.97 -6.45 -9.24
N LEU A 33 -8.67 -6.54 -9.51
CA LEU A 33 -8.05 -5.77 -10.59
C LEU A 33 -8.45 -6.30 -11.97
N PRO A 34 -8.45 -5.45 -13.01
CA PRO A 34 -8.48 -5.88 -14.39
C PRO A 34 -7.42 -6.96 -14.68
N GLU A 35 -7.77 -7.92 -15.55
CA GLU A 35 -6.92 -9.09 -15.82
C GLU A 35 -5.56 -8.70 -16.40
N ASP A 36 -5.54 -7.73 -17.30
CA ASP A 36 -4.34 -7.14 -17.90
C ASP A 36 -3.44 -6.49 -16.84
N ALA A 37 -4.03 -5.74 -15.89
CA ALA A 37 -3.30 -5.16 -14.78
C ALA A 37 -2.71 -6.24 -13.86
N ARG A 38 -3.45 -7.31 -13.55
CA ARG A 38 -2.94 -8.43 -12.74
C ARG A 38 -1.77 -9.13 -13.44
N ALA A 39 -1.91 -9.46 -14.72
CA ALA A 39 -0.87 -10.11 -15.49
C ALA A 39 0.41 -9.26 -15.52
N TYR A 40 0.27 -7.97 -15.81
CA TYR A 40 1.38 -7.02 -15.80
C TYR A 40 2.08 -6.95 -14.43
N LEU A 41 1.32 -6.88 -13.34
CA LEU A 41 1.86 -6.82 -11.99
C LEU A 41 2.59 -8.11 -11.60
N LEU A 42 2.05 -9.29 -11.93
CA LEU A 42 2.69 -10.57 -11.62
C LEU A 42 4.00 -10.74 -12.39
N GLU A 43 4.02 -10.40 -13.67
CA GLU A 43 5.22 -10.46 -14.50
C GLU A 43 6.33 -9.56 -13.93
N ARG A 44 5.99 -8.32 -13.56
CA ARG A 44 6.98 -7.34 -13.10
C ARG A 44 7.38 -7.49 -11.64
N ALA A 45 6.47 -7.89 -10.77
CA ALA A 45 6.77 -8.02 -9.35
C ALA A 45 7.63 -9.26 -9.06
N ALA A 46 7.63 -10.27 -9.95
CA ALA A 46 8.39 -11.51 -9.83
C ALA A 46 8.25 -12.11 -8.42
N LEU A 47 7.02 -12.45 -8.05
CA LEU A 47 6.68 -12.94 -6.72
C LEU A 47 7.37 -14.28 -6.42
N GLY A 48 7.78 -14.46 -5.16
CA GLY A 48 8.26 -15.76 -4.69
C GLY A 48 7.16 -16.83 -4.72
N ALA A 49 7.55 -18.11 -4.70
CA ALA A 49 6.61 -19.23 -4.80
C ALA A 49 5.48 -19.22 -3.74
N ASP A 50 5.79 -18.72 -2.53
CA ASP A 50 4.85 -18.63 -1.40
C ASP A 50 4.37 -17.19 -1.13
N GLU A 51 4.75 -16.23 -1.99
CA GLU A 51 4.41 -14.82 -1.83
C GLU A 51 3.09 -14.54 -2.55
N LEU A 52 2.07 -14.08 -1.81
CA LEU A 52 0.75 -13.82 -2.35
C LEU A 52 0.54 -12.31 -2.56
N PRO A 53 0.01 -11.88 -3.71
CA PRO A 53 -0.42 -10.50 -3.91
C PRO A 53 -1.69 -10.22 -3.12
N VAL A 54 -1.83 -9.03 -2.57
CA VAL A 54 -2.93 -8.70 -1.66
C VAL A 54 -3.76 -7.53 -2.17
N ILE A 55 -3.14 -6.37 -2.32
CA ILE A 55 -3.79 -5.12 -2.73
C ILE A 55 -2.86 -4.45 -3.71
N ALA A 56 -3.42 -3.90 -4.79
CA ALA A 56 -2.64 -3.07 -5.68
C ALA A 56 -3.34 -1.76 -5.96
N TYR A 57 -2.50 -0.75 -6.19
CA TYR A 57 -2.88 0.48 -6.84
C TYR A 57 -2.24 0.50 -8.23
N PHE A 58 -3.05 0.69 -9.27
CA PHE A 58 -2.59 0.68 -10.65
C PHE A 58 -3.11 1.91 -11.42
N ALA A 59 -2.24 2.89 -11.64
CA ALA A 59 -2.52 4.03 -12.54
C ALA A 59 -1.91 3.86 -13.93
N GLY A 60 -0.95 2.93 -14.07
CA GLY A 60 -0.33 2.56 -15.33
C GLY A 60 1.05 1.94 -15.13
N PRO A 61 1.75 1.58 -16.22
CA PRO A 61 3.03 0.87 -16.17
C PRO A 61 4.15 1.56 -15.37
N ALA A 62 4.14 2.89 -15.36
CA ALA A 62 5.14 3.74 -14.70
C ALA A 62 4.75 4.16 -13.27
N HIS A 63 3.52 3.88 -12.83
CA HIS A 63 3.03 4.33 -11.52
C HIS A 63 2.03 3.33 -10.94
N TRP A 64 2.56 2.40 -10.16
CA TRP A 64 1.78 1.38 -9.48
C TRP A 64 2.43 0.96 -8.17
N ALA A 65 1.63 0.38 -7.28
CA ALA A 65 2.07 -0.21 -6.03
C ALA A 65 1.38 -1.56 -5.85
N LEU A 66 2.13 -2.58 -5.44
CA LEU A 66 1.63 -3.90 -5.09
C LEU A 66 2.05 -4.23 -3.67
N VAL A 67 1.07 -4.45 -2.79
CA VAL A 67 1.27 -5.01 -1.47
C VAL A 67 1.15 -6.51 -1.57
N THR A 68 2.18 -7.23 -1.12
CA THR A 68 2.22 -8.70 -1.04
C THR A 68 2.33 -9.14 0.41
N THR A 69 2.31 -10.44 0.66
CA THR A 69 2.48 -11.02 2.01
C THR A 69 3.91 -10.92 2.57
N GLU A 70 4.89 -10.44 1.78
CA GLU A 70 6.30 -10.34 2.16
C GLU A 70 6.90 -8.93 1.99
N ARG A 71 6.41 -8.15 1.02
CA ARG A 71 6.99 -6.85 0.66
C ARG A 71 5.94 -5.93 0.02
N ILE A 72 6.37 -4.71 -0.24
CA ILE A 72 5.68 -3.75 -1.08
C ILE A 72 6.55 -3.53 -2.31
N VAL A 73 5.98 -3.68 -3.50
CA VAL A 73 6.67 -3.44 -4.78
C VAL A 73 6.09 -2.20 -5.43
N LEU A 74 6.95 -1.26 -5.81
CA LEU A 74 6.56 0.01 -6.42
C LEU A 74 7.15 0.09 -7.82
N GLY A 75 6.29 0.24 -8.81
CA GLY A 75 6.70 0.61 -10.16
C GLY A 75 6.72 2.11 -10.32
N ARG A 76 7.88 2.62 -10.73
CA ARG A 76 8.17 4.04 -10.93
C ARG A 76 8.85 4.23 -12.28
N GLU A 77 8.91 5.46 -12.75
CA GLU A 77 9.72 5.82 -13.93
C GLU A 77 11.19 5.41 -13.76
N ALA A 78 11.74 5.55 -12.54
CA ALA A 78 13.11 5.15 -12.20
C ALA A 78 13.32 3.62 -12.08
N GLY A 79 12.27 2.82 -12.29
CA GLY A 79 12.31 1.37 -12.19
C GLY A 79 11.50 0.81 -11.02
N LEU A 80 11.88 -0.39 -10.58
CA LEU A 80 11.21 -1.11 -9.50
C LEU A 80 11.89 -0.83 -8.16
N LEU A 81 11.08 -0.54 -7.15
CA LEU A 81 11.52 -0.48 -5.77
C LEU A 81 10.81 -1.54 -4.95
N HIS A 82 11.59 -2.39 -4.30
CA HIS A 82 11.09 -3.41 -3.37
C HIS A 82 11.33 -2.92 -1.95
N VAL A 83 10.29 -2.96 -1.12
CA VAL A 83 10.35 -2.62 0.30
C VAL A 83 9.90 -3.86 1.08
N PRO A 84 10.84 -4.69 1.54
CA PRO A 84 10.55 -5.79 2.46
C PRO A 84 9.78 -5.31 3.68
N TRP A 85 8.87 -6.12 4.23
CA TRP A 85 8.13 -5.74 5.43
C TRP A 85 9.06 -5.41 6.61
N SER A 86 10.20 -6.08 6.72
CA SER A 86 11.23 -5.84 7.74
C SER A 86 11.86 -4.44 7.66
N GLU A 87 11.86 -3.84 6.46
CA GLU A 87 12.40 -2.51 6.20
C GLU A 87 11.37 -1.41 6.35
N LEU A 88 10.08 -1.70 6.19
CA LEU A 88 9.06 -0.71 6.52
C LEU A 88 9.25 -0.33 7.99
N GLU A 89 9.20 0.94 8.37
CA GLU A 89 9.22 1.44 9.75
C GLU A 89 7.85 2.00 10.16
N ASN A 90 7.18 2.69 9.26
CA ASN A 90 5.83 3.18 9.48
C ASN A 90 5.20 3.53 8.14
N ALA A 91 3.90 3.78 8.16
CA ALA A 91 3.22 4.45 7.06
C ALA A 91 2.52 5.69 7.59
N THR A 92 2.94 6.85 7.08
CA THR A 92 2.41 8.15 7.46
C THR A 92 1.79 8.84 6.25
N THR A 93 1.04 9.89 6.54
CA THR A 93 0.51 10.82 5.55
C THR A 93 1.17 12.16 5.83
N ASP A 94 1.32 13.03 4.85
CA ASP A 94 1.93 14.33 5.08
C ASP A 94 1.11 15.13 6.11
N THR A 95 1.63 15.18 7.34
CA THR A 95 1.01 15.86 8.47
C THR A 95 1.03 17.38 8.31
N ALA A 96 1.92 17.94 7.49
CA ALA A 96 1.91 19.37 7.20
C ALA A 96 0.67 19.77 6.39
N HIS A 97 0.22 18.90 5.48
CA HIS A 97 -1.04 19.09 4.74
C HIS A 97 -2.26 18.93 5.65
N ILE A 98 -2.19 18.00 6.61
CA ILE A 98 -3.24 17.79 7.61
C ILE A 98 -3.37 19.03 8.53
N GLN A 99 -2.27 19.57 9.06
CA GLN A 99 -2.29 20.74 9.94
C GLN A 99 -2.70 22.03 9.23
N ALA A 100 -2.23 22.26 8.00
CA ALA A 100 -2.65 23.42 7.20
C ALA A 100 -4.14 23.37 6.80
N ALA A 101 -4.68 22.18 6.55
CA ALA A 101 -6.09 21.97 6.24
C ALA A 101 -7.00 22.05 7.48
N PHE A 102 -6.51 21.69 8.68
CA PHE A 102 -7.24 21.94 9.93
C PHE A 102 -7.21 23.42 10.36
N ALA A 103 -6.19 24.19 9.95
CA ALA A 103 -6.07 25.62 10.25
C ALA A 103 -6.86 26.54 9.31
N SER A 104 -7.38 26.01 8.19
CA SER A 104 -8.22 26.76 7.25
C SER A 104 -9.68 26.32 7.40
N ASP A 105 -10.49 27.19 8.01
CA ASP A 105 -11.93 27.00 8.30
C ASP A 105 -12.82 26.97 7.04
N ALA A 106 -12.25 26.60 5.89
CA ALA A 106 -12.88 26.58 4.58
C ALA A 106 -12.91 25.15 4.02
N GLY A 107 -13.81 24.33 4.57
CA GLY A 107 -14.69 23.43 3.82
C GLY A 107 -14.15 22.43 2.78
N ASN A 108 -12.85 22.27 2.58
CA ASN A 108 -12.31 21.35 1.58
C ASN A 108 -12.00 20.00 2.23
N LYS A 109 -12.92 19.07 1.98
CA LYS A 109 -12.79 17.62 2.19
C LYS A 109 -11.34 17.19 1.91
N LEU A 110 -10.60 16.85 2.96
CA LEU A 110 -9.21 16.39 2.91
C LEU A 110 -9.06 15.28 1.85
N SER A 111 -8.53 15.61 0.67
CA SER A 111 -8.21 14.61 -0.36
C SER A 111 -6.80 14.10 -0.11
N LEU A 112 -6.63 13.30 0.95
CA LEU A 112 -5.37 12.62 1.18
C LEU A 112 -5.13 11.64 0.02
N SER A 113 -4.08 11.88 -0.74
CA SER A 113 -3.66 11.06 -1.88
C SER A 113 -2.21 10.58 -1.76
N ARG A 114 -1.45 11.04 -0.78
CA ARG A 114 -0.03 10.69 -0.64
C ARG A 114 0.26 9.92 0.64
N LEU A 115 0.88 8.74 0.47
CA LEU A 115 1.37 7.89 1.54
C LEU A 115 2.88 7.93 1.56
N ARG A 116 3.46 8.12 2.74
CA ARG A 116 4.89 8.04 2.98
C ARG A 116 5.21 6.77 3.76
N LEU A 117 5.97 5.88 3.12
CA LEU A 117 6.55 4.71 3.74
C LEU A 117 7.86 5.12 4.40
N GLN A 118 7.86 5.15 5.73
CA GLN A 118 9.10 5.35 6.46
C GLN A 118 9.89 4.07 6.41
N ARG A 119 11.18 4.10 6.06
CA ARG A 119 12.01 2.89 5.95
C ARG A 119 13.12 2.87 6.98
N ARG A 120 13.44 1.69 7.50
CA ARG A 120 14.58 1.46 8.38
C ARG A 120 15.86 1.58 7.56
N ASN A 121 16.77 2.45 7.99
CA ASN A 121 18.11 2.60 7.40
C ASN A 121 18.12 2.95 5.90
N ALA A 122 17.02 3.46 5.36
CA ALA A 122 16.90 3.90 3.98
C ALA A 122 16.01 5.14 3.92
N GLU A 123 16.09 5.90 2.83
CA GLU A 123 15.26 7.10 2.64
C GLU A 123 13.77 6.77 2.66
N ASP A 124 12.92 7.67 3.12
CA ASP A 124 11.48 7.45 3.02
C ASP A 124 11.01 7.45 1.56
N VAL A 125 9.89 6.78 1.34
CA VAL A 125 9.39 6.53 -0.01
C VAL A 125 7.94 6.94 -0.11
N GLU A 126 7.62 7.77 -1.08
CA GLU A 126 6.26 8.27 -1.28
C GLU A 126 5.51 7.48 -2.35
N ILE A 127 4.22 7.26 -2.12
CA ILE A 127 3.29 6.65 -3.06
C ILE A 127 2.11 7.60 -3.19
N GLU A 128 1.84 8.05 -4.40
CA GLU A 128 0.61 8.77 -4.70
C GLU A 128 -0.46 7.79 -5.16
N VAL A 129 -1.58 7.77 -4.46
CA VAL A 129 -2.74 6.91 -4.70
C VAL A 129 -4.00 7.77 -4.76
N GLU A 130 -5.10 7.19 -5.24
CA GLU A 130 -6.37 7.91 -5.26
C GLU A 130 -6.86 8.25 -3.85
N ALA A 131 -7.49 9.41 -3.69
CA ALA A 131 -8.09 9.82 -2.42
C ALA A 131 -9.37 9.04 -2.09
N GLY A 132 -9.77 9.06 -0.82
CA GLY A 132 -11.02 8.47 -0.34
C GLY A 132 -10.83 7.15 0.39
N THR A 133 -11.84 6.27 0.35
CA THR A 133 -11.86 5.00 1.11
C THR A 133 -10.70 4.07 0.75
N ALA A 134 -10.29 4.05 -0.52
CA ALA A 134 -9.10 3.38 -1.02
C ALA A 134 -7.82 3.80 -0.29
N PHE A 135 -7.63 5.12 -0.15
CA PHE A 135 -6.50 5.69 0.56
C PHE A 135 -6.44 5.19 2.00
N TYR A 136 -7.54 5.33 2.75
CA TYR A 136 -7.59 4.94 4.16
C TYR A 136 -7.40 3.45 4.36
N GLY A 137 -8.00 2.63 3.48
CA GLY A 137 -7.82 1.18 3.51
C GLY A 137 -6.36 0.81 3.30
N LEU A 138 -5.72 1.35 2.27
CA LEU A 138 -4.31 1.07 1.97
C LEU A 138 -3.39 1.57 3.09
N TRP A 139 -3.64 2.77 3.62
CA TRP A 139 -2.87 3.32 4.73
C TRP A 139 -2.89 2.41 5.98
N ASN A 140 -4.08 1.94 6.37
CA ASN A 140 -4.25 1.07 7.53
C ASN A 140 -3.64 -0.33 7.32
N VAL A 141 -3.66 -0.83 6.09
CA VAL A 141 -2.92 -2.05 5.71
C VAL A 141 -1.43 -1.85 5.92
N LEU A 142 -0.85 -0.76 5.43
CA LEU A 142 0.58 -0.48 5.59
C LEU A 142 0.97 -0.26 7.06
N LYS A 143 0.13 0.42 7.85
CA LYS A 143 0.29 0.49 9.31
C LYS A 143 0.23 -0.88 9.98
N THR A 144 -0.66 -1.76 9.53
CA THR A 144 -0.76 -3.12 10.05
C THR A 144 0.50 -3.92 9.73
N ILE A 145 1.01 -3.83 8.50
CA ILE A 145 2.29 -4.43 8.10
C ILE A 145 3.42 -3.93 9.01
N ALA A 146 3.44 -2.61 9.27
CA ALA A 146 4.45 -1.99 10.12
C ALA A 146 4.43 -2.47 11.58
N VAL A 147 3.28 -2.92 12.07
CA VAL A 147 3.15 -3.58 13.38
C VAL A 147 3.56 -5.04 13.28
N LEU A 148 3.03 -5.78 12.31
CA LEU A 148 3.25 -7.21 12.14
C LEU A 148 4.71 -7.61 11.91
N ARG A 149 5.52 -6.74 11.29
CA ARG A 149 6.95 -6.98 11.12
C ARG A 149 7.76 -6.98 12.43
N LYS A 150 7.17 -6.45 13.52
CA LYS A 150 7.80 -6.39 14.85
C LYS A 150 7.51 -7.65 15.67
N ASP A 151 6.59 -8.50 15.21
CA ASP A 151 6.27 -9.82 15.75
C ASP A 151 7.03 -10.92 14.98
#